data_AF-A0AA36JDL0-F1
#
_entry.id   AF-A0AA36JDL0-F1
#
_cell.length_a   1.000
_cell.length_b   1.000
_cell.length_c   1.000
_cell.angle_alpha   90.00
_cell.angle_beta   90.00
_cell.angle_gamma   90.00
#
_symmetry.space_group_name_H-M   'P 1'
#
loop_
_entity.id
_entity.type
_entity.pdbx_description
1 polymer ?
#
loop_
_entity_poly.entity_id
_entity_poly.type
_entity_poly.pdbx_seq_one_letter_code
_entity_poly.pdbx_strand_id
1 'polypeptide(L)'
;MLGRIQGLTERNELKLQQVGHDKQQHCEEQCTSLKERQDLELQLQFAEQKIDALQSQKDANLGRIQVLTDERDDLKLKLKSEKSSAALLEAELWRAQDEAESRAQSLRQCAVEEQQLTIEVLQRTNDDLRSRIQQAESRLQEAEAILQDAESRLQQANSRLEEAELAATVAEDLRSVIIEQQVKTEALSSELADAQSKVTRLFQSLLVQNLTQSISQDQPSFRNLSHEDPVFQALRHFATSTLVQHRSSYNSDEWSSPAKLCNFCIERLHNQMLLQRYQSEIHDLTILRGRVPPISDLQPDGSSIPFFELELMDASLNEVLLFYGAPPDVLAQITLAGFDPLRAGERAGAMFGSGTYFARTISKCDFYASRGTRRQVLLSRVLGHHQAKRLGSQVGAPDGPWGEACDSWP
;
A
#
# COMPACT_ATOMS: atom_id res chain seq x y z
N MET A 1 -103.94 180.41 67.18
CA MET A 1 -105.18 179.61 67.20
C MET A 1 -106.05 179.88 65.96
N LEU A 2 -105.46 180.01 64.76
CA LEU A 2 -106.20 180.11 63.48
C LEU A 2 -105.41 179.50 62.29
N GLY A 3 -104.49 178.55 62.56
CA GLY A 3 -103.76 177.77 61.54
C GLY A 3 -103.82 176.26 61.77
N ARG A 4 -104.70 175.80 62.67
CA ARG A 4 -104.77 174.42 63.19
C ARG A 4 -105.90 173.58 62.57
N ILE A 5 -106.50 174.03 61.45
CA ILE A 5 -107.69 173.39 60.85
C ILE A 5 -107.48 172.95 59.37
N GLN A 6 -106.34 173.22 58.74
CA GLN A 6 -106.23 173.08 57.26
C GLN A 6 -105.16 172.11 56.71
N GLY A 7 -104.65 171.16 57.50
CA GLY A 7 -103.71 170.14 56.99
C GLY A 7 -103.93 168.72 57.51
N LEU A 8 -105.00 168.49 58.27
CA LEU A 8 -105.37 167.15 58.76
C LEU A 8 -106.14 166.32 57.70
N THR A 9 -106.34 166.87 56.50
CA THR A 9 -107.08 166.21 55.42
C THR A 9 -106.18 165.38 54.49
N GLU A 10 -104.91 165.74 54.30
CA GLU A 10 -104.01 165.01 53.37
C GLU A 10 -103.35 163.75 53.97
N ARG A 11 -103.37 163.56 55.29
CA ARG A 11 -102.78 162.36 55.93
C ARG A 11 -103.69 161.13 55.99
N ASN A 12 -104.99 161.28 55.70
CA ASN A 12 -105.95 160.18 55.79
C ASN A 12 -106.26 159.50 54.45
N GLU A 13 -105.94 160.10 53.30
CA GLU A 13 -106.12 159.44 51.99
C GLU A 13 -104.97 158.48 51.61
N LEU A 14 -103.74 158.73 52.08
CA LEU A 14 -102.60 157.84 51.78
C LEU A 14 -102.59 156.53 52.57
N LYS A 15 -103.33 156.41 53.68
CA LYS A 15 -103.41 155.17 54.47
C LYS A 15 -104.48 154.19 54.00
N LEU A 16 -105.35 154.58 53.06
CA LEU A 16 -106.41 153.73 52.51
C LEU A 16 -106.07 153.10 51.15
N GLN A 17 -105.01 153.55 50.47
CA GLN A 17 -104.49 152.89 49.26
C GLN A 17 -103.47 151.76 49.53
N GLN A 18 -102.94 151.65 50.76
CA GLN A 18 -101.89 150.67 51.07
C GLN A 18 -102.41 149.31 51.58
N VAL A 19 -103.70 149.19 51.91
CA VAL A 19 -104.28 147.93 52.44
C VAL A 19 -105.00 147.10 51.34
N GLY A 20 -105.25 147.71 50.17
CA GLY A 20 -105.85 147.03 49.01
C GLY A 20 -104.85 146.24 48.15
N HIS A 21 -103.58 146.63 48.12
CA HIS A 21 -102.58 146.04 47.22
C HIS A 21 -101.96 144.73 47.78
N ASP A 22 -101.91 144.57 49.11
CA ASP A 22 -101.27 143.42 49.77
C ASP A 22 -102.15 142.15 49.82
N LYS A 23 -103.45 142.24 49.48
CA LYS A 23 -104.34 141.07 49.45
C LYS A 23 -104.54 140.44 48.06
N GLN A 24 -104.14 141.13 46.99
CA GLN A 24 -104.23 140.60 45.63
C GLN A 24 -102.94 139.87 45.21
N GLN A 25 -101.79 140.25 45.76
CA GLN A 25 -100.49 139.61 45.47
C GLN A 25 -100.31 138.25 46.16
N HIS A 26 -100.96 138.01 47.30
CA HIS A 26 -100.86 136.73 48.02
C HIS A 26 -101.69 135.58 47.40
N CYS A 27 -102.66 135.88 46.53
CA CYS A 27 -103.49 134.87 45.87
C CYS A 27 -102.88 134.36 44.54
N GLU A 28 -102.06 135.18 43.87
CA GLU A 28 -101.38 134.78 42.64
C GLU A 28 -100.16 133.88 42.89
N GLU A 29 -99.47 134.03 44.03
CA GLU A 29 -98.33 133.18 44.42
C GLU A 29 -98.73 131.76 44.84
N GLN A 30 -99.96 131.53 45.31
CA GLN A 30 -100.44 130.18 45.66
C GLN A 30 -100.91 129.37 44.43
N CYS A 31 -101.33 130.04 43.35
CA CYS A 31 -101.75 129.37 42.12
C CYS A 31 -100.58 128.94 41.21
N THR A 32 -99.46 129.66 41.22
CA THR A 32 -98.23 129.25 40.51
C THR A 32 -97.56 128.05 41.18
N SER A 33 -97.52 128.01 42.51
CA SER A 33 -96.96 126.89 43.29
C SER A 33 -97.66 125.54 43.04
N LEU A 34 -98.98 125.54 42.82
CA LEU A 34 -99.75 124.32 42.56
C LEU A 34 -99.52 123.75 41.16
N LYS A 35 -99.29 124.64 40.18
CA LYS A 35 -99.02 124.25 38.78
C LYS A 35 -97.61 123.68 38.61
N GLU A 36 -96.62 124.27 39.29
CA GLU A 36 -95.26 123.72 39.36
C GLU A 36 -95.20 122.36 40.05
N ARG A 37 -96.06 122.12 41.05
CA ARG A 37 -96.16 120.82 41.73
C ARG A 37 -96.70 119.72 40.82
N GLN A 38 -97.73 120.01 40.01
CA GLN A 38 -98.27 119.06 39.03
C GLN A 38 -97.29 118.76 37.90
N ASP A 39 -96.57 119.76 37.40
CA ASP A 39 -95.54 119.55 36.36
C ASP A 39 -94.37 118.71 36.91
N LEU A 40 -93.95 118.93 38.16
CA LEU A 40 -92.94 118.09 38.82
C LEU A 40 -93.43 116.66 39.02
N GLU A 41 -94.68 116.45 39.37
CA GLU A 41 -95.28 115.12 39.56
C GLU A 41 -95.37 114.34 38.23
N LEU A 42 -95.69 115.02 37.13
CA LEU A 42 -95.66 114.47 35.77
C LEU A 42 -94.23 114.16 35.30
N GLN A 43 -93.26 115.02 35.63
CA GLN A 43 -91.84 114.74 35.37
C GLN A 43 -91.32 113.56 36.19
N LEU A 44 -91.81 113.39 37.42
CA LEU A 44 -91.46 112.27 38.30
C LEU A 44 -92.03 110.96 37.75
N GLN A 45 -93.29 110.95 37.33
CA GLN A 45 -93.88 109.78 36.65
C GLN A 45 -93.16 109.42 35.35
N PHE A 46 -92.76 110.42 34.55
CA PHE A 46 -91.98 110.18 33.34
C PHE A 46 -90.57 109.65 33.65
N ALA A 47 -89.94 110.13 34.73
CA ALA A 47 -88.66 109.63 35.20
C ALA A 47 -88.77 108.19 35.72
N GLU A 48 -89.84 107.85 36.46
CA GLU A 48 -90.13 106.49 36.93
C GLU A 48 -90.33 105.53 35.76
N GLN A 49 -91.19 105.88 34.78
CA GLN A 49 -91.37 105.07 33.57
C GLN A 49 -90.06 104.88 32.79
N LYS A 50 -89.20 105.91 32.75
CA LYS A 50 -87.90 105.82 32.10
C LYS A 50 -86.93 104.93 32.89
N ILE A 51 -86.97 104.96 34.22
CA ILE A 51 -86.19 104.09 35.09
C ILE A 51 -86.63 102.64 34.89
N ASP A 52 -87.94 102.36 34.86
CA ASP A 52 -88.48 101.02 34.63
C ASP A 52 -88.11 100.50 33.24
N ALA A 53 -88.19 101.36 32.20
CA ALA A 53 -87.76 101.00 30.85
C ALA A 53 -86.25 100.69 30.78
N LEU A 54 -85.42 101.48 31.46
CA LEU A 54 -83.97 101.26 31.54
C LEU A 54 -83.63 100.01 32.37
N GLN A 55 -84.37 99.73 33.43
CA GLN A 55 -84.23 98.50 34.22
C GLN A 55 -84.63 97.27 33.40
N SER A 56 -85.75 97.33 32.70
CA SER A 56 -86.20 96.25 31.81
C SER A 56 -85.20 96.01 30.66
N GLN A 57 -84.64 97.08 30.08
CA GLN A 57 -83.57 96.98 29.09
C GLN A 57 -82.26 96.42 29.67
N LYS A 58 -81.91 96.81 30.89
CA LYS A 58 -80.76 96.27 31.62
C LYS A 58 -80.94 94.77 31.87
N ASP A 59 -82.11 94.33 32.31
CA ASP A 59 -82.41 92.93 32.57
C ASP A 59 -82.42 92.10 31.28
N ALA A 60 -82.97 92.65 30.19
CA ALA A 60 -82.90 92.02 28.87
C ALA A 60 -81.44 91.89 28.37
N ASN A 61 -80.61 92.91 28.59
CA ASN A 61 -79.19 92.86 28.24
C ASN A 61 -78.41 91.87 29.13
N LEU A 62 -78.72 91.80 30.43
CA LEU A 62 -78.17 90.80 31.35
C LEU A 62 -78.54 89.37 30.91
N GLY A 63 -79.79 89.14 30.53
CA GLY A 63 -80.23 87.85 29.97
C GLY A 63 -79.47 87.49 28.69
N ARG A 64 -79.26 88.46 27.78
CA ARG A 64 -78.48 88.24 26.55
C ARG A 64 -77.00 87.97 26.84
N ILE A 65 -76.40 88.66 27.80
CA ILE A 65 -75.03 88.41 28.25
C ILE A 65 -74.91 87.01 28.86
N GLN A 66 -75.90 86.57 29.64
CA GLN A 66 -75.92 85.23 30.21
C GLN A 66 -75.97 84.16 29.11
N VAL A 67 -76.88 84.29 28.13
CA VAL A 67 -76.97 83.36 26.98
C VAL A 67 -75.64 83.30 26.21
N LEU A 68 -75.03 84.45 25.91
CA LEU A 68 -73.73 84.49 25.22
C LEU A 68 -72.60 83.91 26.07
N THR A 69 -72.69 84.02 27.40
CA THR A 69 -71.72 83.42 28.33
C THR A 69 -71.86 81.90 28.33
N ASP A 70 -73.09 81.39 28.38
CA ASP A 70 -73.39 79.96 28.31
C ASP A 70 -72.98 79.37 26.95
N GLU A 71 -73.27 80.05 25.84
CA GLU A 71 -72.81 79.66 24.49
C GLU A 71 -71.29 79.66 24.37
N ARG A 72 -70.62 80.68 24.91
CA ARG A 72 -69.15 80.74 24.95
C ARG A 72 -68.58 79.56 25.74
N ASP A 73 -69.19 79.21 26.87
CA ASP A 73 -68.69 78.14 27.72
C ASP A 73 -68.98 76.74 27.12
N ASP A 74 -70.11 76.57 26.41
CA ASP A 74 -70.37 75.37 25.58
C ASP A 74 -69.35 75.24 24.43
N LEU A 75 -69.06 76.32 23.72
CA LEU A 75 -68.04 76.33 22.66
C LEU A 75 -66.63 76.06 23.22
N LYS A 76 -66.29 76.55 24.41
CA LYS A 76 -65.03 76.20 25.09
C LYS A 76 -64.98 74.72 25.44
N LEU A 77 -66.10 74.14 25.88
CA LEU A 77 -66.18 72.72 26.21
C LEU A 77 -66.00 71.86 24.95
N LYS A 78 -66.69 72.21 23.85
CA LYS A 78 -66.53 71.57 22.53
C LYS A 78 -65.11 71.67 22.01
N LEU A 79 -64.51 72.86 22.07
CA LEU A 79 -63.11 73.07 21.67
C LEU A 79 -62.16 72.23 22.53
N LYS A 80 -62.42 72.08 23.82
CA LYS A 80 -61.61 71.23 24.71
C LYS A 80 -61.77 69.75 24.35
N SER A 81 -62.98 69.28 24.05
CA SER A 81 -63.18 67.89 23.60
C SER A 81 -62.54 67.63 22.24
N GLU A 82 -62.64 68.56 21.28
CA GLU A 82 -62.01 68.43 19.96
C GLU A 82 -60.49 68.44 20.08
N LYS A 83 -59.90 69.32 20.89
CA LYS A 83 -58.45 69.31 21.17
C LYS A 83 -58.01 67.99 21.81
N SER A 84 -58.81 67.43 22.71
CA SER A 84 -58.52 66.13 23.33
C SER A 84 -58.60 64.99 22.31
N SER A 85 -59.59 65.03 21.41
CA SER A 85 -59.72 64.06 20.31
C SER A 85 -58.58 64.18 19.29
N ALA A 86 -58.18 65.40 18.94
CA ALA A 86 -57.06 65.64 18.03
C ALA A 86 -55.73 65.15 18.63
N ALA A 87 -55.50 65.40 19.92
CA ALA A 87 -54.32 64.89 20.62
C ALA A 87 -54.29 63.35 20.68
N LEU A 88 -55.46 62.70 20.81
CA LEU A 88 -55.56 61.25 20.80
C LEU A 88 -55.26 60.68 19.40
N LEU A 89 -55.80 61.28 18.34
CA LEU A 89 -55.49 60.90 16.96
C LEU A 89 -54.02 61.12 16.60
N GLU A 90 -53.42 62.22 17.06
CA GLU A 90 -52.00 62.48 16.87
C GLU A 90 -51.13 61.43 17.58
N ALA A 91 -51.49 61.05 18.82
CA ALA A 91 -50.82 59.98 19.54
C ALA A 91 -50.98 58.60 18.88
N GLU A 92 -52.16 58.30 18.32
CA GLU A 92 -52.40 57.07 17.55
C GLU A 92 -51.59 57.05 16.25
N LEU A 93 -51.47 58.19 15.56
CA LEU A 93 -50.67 58.30 14.35
C LEU A 93 -49.17 58.11 14.63
N TRP A 94 -48.65 58.69 15.70
CA TRP A 94 -47.27 58.45 16.15
C TRP A 94 -47.03 56.98 16.50
N ARG A 95 -47.94 56.33 17.23
CA ARG A 95 -47.82 54.88 17.52
C ARG A 95 -47.85 54.04 16.25
N ALA A 96 -48.75 54.35 15.32
CA ALA A 96 -48.83 53.63 14.05
C ALA A 96 -47.57 53.81 13.21
N GLN A 97 -46.97 55.01 13.23
CA GLN A 97 -45.69 55.28 12.57
C GLN A 97 -44.55 54.49 13.21
N ASP A 98 -44.43 54.52 14.55
CA ASP A 98 -43.40 53.76 15.28
C ASP A 98 -43.54 52.24 15.03
N GLU A 99 -44.77 51.72 15.04
CA GLU A 99 -45.06 50.32 14.70
C GLU A 99 -44.67 50.00 13.25
N ALA A 100 -44.98 50.88 12.30
CA ALA A 100 -44.63 50.69 10.90
C ALA A 100 -43.10 50.72 10.68
N GLU A 101 -42.40 51.63 11.34
CA GLU A 101 -40.94 51.72 11.31
C GLU A 101 -40.29 50.48 11.95
N SER A 102 -40.82 50.03 13.09
CA SER A 102 -40.36 48.80 13.75
C SER A 102 -40.58 47.55 12.90
N ARG A 103 -41.73 47.44 12.22
CA ARG A 103 -42.01 46.35 11.26
C ARG A 103 -41.09 46.43 10.05
N ALA A 104 -40.86 47.63 9.50
CA ALA A 104 -39.95 47.82 8.37
C ALA A 104 -38.51 47.45 8.74
N GLN A 105 -38.06 47.79 9.95
CA GLN A 105 -36.75 47.40 10.46
C GLN A 105 -36.64 45.89 10.64
N SER A 106 -37.67 45.25 11.19
CA SER A 106 -37.73 43.79 11.35
C SER A 106 -37.68 43.06 10.00
N LEU A 107 -38.40 43.56 8.99
CA LEU A 107 -38.35 43.00 7.63
C LEU A 107 -36.99 43.19 6.96
N ARG A 108 -36.35 44.36 7.14
CA ARG A 108 -34.98 44.59 6.65
C ARG A 108 -33.98 43.64 7.30
N GLN A 109 -34.10 43.42 8.61
CA GLN A 109 -33.24 42.48 9.32
C GLN A 109 -33.44 41.05 8.82
N CYS A 110 -34.69 40.59 8.67
CA CYS A 110 -35.01 39.28 8.12
C CYS A 110 -34.44 39.09 6.70
N ALA A 111 -34.55 40.10 5.84
CA ALA A 111 -33.98 40.06 4.48
C ALA A 111 -32.44 39.99 4.48
N VAL A 112 -31.78 40.68 5.41
CA VAL A 112 -30.31 40.61 5.57
C VAL A 112 -29.89 39.22 6.04
N GLU A 113 -30.61 38.63 6.99
CA GLU A 113 -30.34 37.27 7.50
C GLU A 113 -30.53 36.22 6.39
N GLU A 114 -31.58 36.34 5.57
CA GLU A 114 -31.80 35.46 4.40
C GLU A 114 -30.66 35.58 3.37
N GLN A 115 -30.21 36.80 3.08
CA GLN A 115 -29.06 37.02 2.19
C GLN A 115 -27.76 36.45 2.77
N GLN A 116 -27.52 36.58 4.09
CA GLN A 116 -26.35 36.00 4.75
C GLN A 116 -26.35 34.48 4.65
N LEU A 117 -27.47 33.83 4.93
CA LEU A 117 -27.59 32.37 4.77
C LEU A 117 -27.34 31.93 3.33
N THR A 118 -27.83 32.70 2.35
CA THR A 118 -27.58 32.41 0.93
C THR A 118 -26.09 32.52 0.59
N ILE A 119 -25.41 33.56 1.08
CA ILE A 119 -23.96 33.75 0.89
C ILE A 119 -23.19 32.59 1.53
N GLU A 120 -23.54 32.17 2.75
CA GLU A 120 -22.88 31.05 3.42
C GLU A 120 -23.05 29.72 2.65
N VAL A 121 -24.24 29.45 2.11
CA VAL A 121 -24.48 28.26 1.28
C VAL A 121 -23.65 28.30 0.01
N LEU A 122 -23.57 29.46 -0.66
CA LEU A 122 -22.76 29.63 -1.86
C LEU A 122 -21.26 29.48 -1.57
N GLN A 123 -20.78 29.99 -0.43
CA GLN A 123 -19.39 29.83 0.01
C GLN A 123 -19.05 28.35 0.24
N ARG A 124 -19.88 27.62 1.00
CA ARG A 124 -19.70 26.17 1.20
C ARG A 124 -19.69 25.39 -0.11
N THR A 125 -20.57 25.76 -1.04
CA THR A 125 -20.61 25.14 -2.37
C THR A 125 -19.36 25.46 -3.18
N ASN A 126 -18.84 26.69 -3.10
CA ASN A 126 -17.59 27.07 -3.77
C ASN A 126 -16.39 26.29 -3.21
N ASP A 127 -16.33 26.14 -1.89
CA ASP A 127 -15.26 25.39 -1.22
C ASP A 127 -15.29 23.90 -1.59
N ASP A 128 -16.49 23.28 -1.65
CA ASP A 128 -16.66 21.91 -2.15
C ASP A 128 -16.18 21.77 -3.60
N LEU A 129 -16.59 22.69 -4.48
CA LEU A 129 -16.16 22.68 -5.87
C LEU A 129 -14.64 22.85 -6.02
N ARG A 130 -14.02 23.73 -5.22
CA ARG A 130 -12.56 23.89 -5.19
C ARG A 130 -11.86 22.61 -4.74
N SER A 131 -12.37 21.96 -3.69
CA SER A 131 -11.82 20.68 -3.22
C SER A 131 -11.92 19.60 -4.30
N ARG A 132 -13.06 19.52 -5.00
CA ARG A 132 -13.25 18.57 -6.11
C ARG A 132 -12.35 18.85 -7.31
N ILE A 133 -12.12 20.12 -7.63
CA ILE A 133 -11.17 20.53 -8.69
C ILE A 133 -9.75 20.10 -8.30
N GLN A 134 -9.30 20.39 -7.08
CA GLN A 134 -7.98 19.96 -6.60
C GLN A 134 -7.82 18.43 -6.62
N GLN A 135 -8.86 17.69 -6.25
CA GLN A 135 -8.84 16.23 -6.33
C GLN A 135 -8.74 15.75 -7.79
N ALA A 136 -9.46 16.39 -8.72
CA ALA A 136 -9.39 16.07 -10.14
C ALA A 136 -8.01 16.38 -10.73
N GLU A 137 -7.40 17.51 -10.36
CA GLU A 137 -6.04 17.90 -10.76
C GLU A 137 -5.00 16.88 -10.26
N SER A 138 -5.09 16.46 -8.99
CA SER A 138 -4.21 15.42 -8.44
C SER A 138 -4.34 14.09 -9.19
N ARG A 139 -5.56 13.69 -9.57
CA ARG A 139 -5.80 12.48 -10.38
C ARG A 139 -5.27 12.61 -11.80
N LEU A 140 -5.31 13.81 -12.39
CA LEU A 140 -4.75 14.08 -13.70
C LEU A 140 -3.23 13.94 -13.68
N GLN A 141 -2.57 14.52 -12.66
CA GLN A 141 -1.12 14.39 -12.47
C GLN A 141 -0.68 12.93 -12.28
N GLU A 142 -1.45 12.15 -11.52
CA GLU A 142 -1.20 10.72 -11.35
C GLU A 142 -1.32 9.97 -12.69
N ALA A 143 -2.35 10.27 -13.48
CA ALA A 143 -2.54 9.67 -14.80
C ALA A 143 -1.41 10.04 -15.79
N GLU A 144 -0.95 11.29 -15.77
CA GLU A 144 0.20 11.76 -16.56
C GLU A 144 1.49 11.02 -16.19
N ALA A 145 1.74 10.83 -14.89
CA ALA A 145 2.90 10.06 -14.42
C ALA A 145 2.85 8.58 -14.89
N ILE A 146 1.67 7.96 -14.86
CA ILE A 146 1.46 6.59 -15.36
C ILE A 146 1.72 6.51 -16.88
N LEU A 147 1.25 7.50 -17.65
CA LEU A 147 1.51 7.55 -19.09
C LEU A 147 3.00 7.71 -19.39
N GLN A 148 3.71 8.55 -18.64
CA GLN A 148 5.15 8.74 -18.81
C GLN A 148 5.95 7.47 -18.50
N ASP A 149 5.56 6.71 -17.46
CA ASP A 149 6.16 5.39 -17.17
C ASP A 149 5.89 4.39 -18.31
N ALA A 150 4.65 4.35 -18.81
CA ALA A 150 4.29 3.49 -19.93
C ALA A 150 5.08 3.82 -21.21
N GLU A 151 5.28 5.10 -21.51
CA GLU A 151 6.11 5.55 -22.64
C GLU A 151 7.58 5.11 -22.47
N SER A 152 8.16 5.28 -21.27
CA SER A 152 9.53 4.83 -21.00
C SER A 152 9.69 3.32 -21.19
N ARG A 153 8.71 2.53 -20.73
CA ARG A 153 8.69 1.07 -20.91
C ARG A 153 8.55 0.66 -22.37
N LEU A 154 7.76 1.37 -23.16
CA LEU A 154 7.65 1.15 -24.60
C LEU A 154 8.95 1.48 -25.33
N GLN A 155 9.61 2.59 -24.97
CA GLN A 155 10.93 2.93 -25.52
C GLN A 155 11.96 1.83 -25.21
N GLN A 156 12.01 1.34 -23.97
CA GLN A 156 12.89 0.24 -23.59
C GLN A 156 12.58 -1.05 -24.36
N ALA A 157 11.30 -1.38 -24.55
CA ALA A 157 10.89 -2.55 -25.32
C ALA A 157 11.31 -2.44 -26.80
N ASN A 158 11.19 -1.25 -27.39
CA ASN A 158 11.63 -1.00 -28.77
C ASN A 158 13.15 -1.15 -28.91
N SER A 159 13.95 -0.61 -27.99
CA SER A 159 15.41 -0.81 -28.02
C SER A 159 15.80 -2.28 -27.93
N ARG A 160 15.11 -3.07 -27.10
CA ARG A 160 15.33 -4.52 -27.00
C ARG A 160 14.92 -5.27 -28.27
N LEU A 161 13.89 -4.79 -28.96
CA LEU A 161 13.46 -5.36 -30.23
C LEU A 161 14.51 -5.09 -31.32
N GLU A 162 15.02 -3.86 -31.41
CA GLU A 162 16.11 -3.49 -32.32
C GLU A 162 17.37 -4.33 -32.07
N GLU A 163 17.76 -4.53 -30.80
CA GLU A 163 18.88 -5.41 -30.42
C GLU A 163 18.63 -6.86 -30.84
N ALA A 164 17.40 -7.36 -30.67
CA ALA A 164 17.04 -8.72 -31.06
C ALA A 164 17.02 -8.90 -32.58
N GLU A 165 16.57 -7.90 -33.34
CA GLU A 165 16.62 -7.90 -34.80
C GLU A 165 18.06 -7.90 -35.30
N LEU A 166 18.94 -7.10 -34.70
CA LEU A 166 20.37 -7.11 -35.02
C LEU A 166 21.03 -8.45 -34.65
N ALA A 167 20.66 -9.05 -33.53
CA ALA A 167 21.15 -10.37 -33.14
C ALA A 167 20.68 -11.46 -34.12
N ALA A 168 19.45 -11.35 -34.62
CA ALA A 168 18.90 -12.28 -35.60
C ALA A 168 19.61 -12.19 -36.96
N THR A 169 19.95 -10.98 -37.44
CA THR A 169 20.72 -10.81 -38.68
C THR A 169 22.13 -11.39 -38.53
N VAL A 170 22.81 -11.11 -37.41
CA VAL A 170 24.13 -11.71 -37.11
C VAL A 170 24.05 -13.23 -37.04
N ALA A 171 22.99 -13.79 -36.46
CA ALA A 171 22.81 -15.24 -36.41
C ALA A 171 22.64 -15.86 -37.80
N GLU A 172 21.98 -15.17 -38.73
CA GLU A 172 21.82 -15.63 -40.11
C GLU A 172 23.12 -15.59 -40.90
N ASP A 173 23.94 -14.54 -40.70
CA ASP A 173 25.28 -14.45 -41.27
C ASP A 173 26.17 -15.58 -40.75
N LEU A 174 26.13 -15.85 -39.44
CA LEU A 174 26.87 -16.96 -38.83
C LEU A 174 26.40 -18.33 -39.35
N ARG A 175 25.10 -18.53 -39.57
CA ARG A 175 24.58 -19.76 -40.20
C ARG A 175 25.17 -19.96 -41.59
N SER A 176 25.25 -18.91 -42.39
CA SER A 176 25.86 -18.97 -43.73
C SER A 176 27.33 -19.37 -43.67
N VAL A 177 28.09 -18.82 -42.72
CA VAL A 177 29.50 -19.20 -42.48
C VAL A 177 29.62 -20.66 -42.03
N ILE A 178 28.74 -21.12 -41.13
CA ILE A 178 28.76 -22.52 -40.67
C ILE A 178 28.50 -23.48 -41.83
N ILE A 179 27.53 -23.18 -42.70
CA ILE A 179 27.25 -24.00 -43.89
C ILE A 179 28.48 -24.06 -44.81
N GLU A 180 29.15 -22.92 -45.05
CA GLU A 180 30.37 -22.89 -45.86
C GLU A 180 31.50 -23.74 -45.23
N GLN A 181 31.68 -23.67 -43.92
CA GLN A 181 32.65 -24.50 -43.20
C GLN A 181 32.29 -25.98 -43.23
N GLN A 182 31.01 -26.33 -43.10
CA GLN A 182 30.54 -27.72 -43.21
C GLN A 182 30.88 -28.32 -44.57
N VAL A 183 30.60 -27.60 -45.66
CA VAL A 183 30.96 -28.03 -47.02
C VAL A 183 32.47 -28.24 -47.16
N LYS A 184 33.30 -27.34 -46.60
CA LYS A 184 34.77 -27.50 -46.58
C LYS A 184 35.20 -28.72 -45.78
N THR A 185 34.59 -28.96 -44.61
CA THR A 185 34.92 -30.12 -43.78
C THR A 185 34.48 -31.43 -44.43
N GLU A 186 33.35 -31.47 -45.13
CA GLU A 186 32.90 -32.64 -45.89
C GLU A 186 33.84 -32.93 -47.06
N ALA A 187 34.31 -31.90 -47.77
CA ALA A 187 35.30 -32.04 -48.82
C ALA A 187 36.62 -32.61 -48.27
N LEU A 188 37.15 -32.05 -47.18
CA LEU A 188 38.35 -32.54 -46.51
C LEU A 188 38.17 -33.97 -45.96
N SER A 189 36.99 -34.28 -45.41
CA SER A 189 36.66 -35.62 -44.93
C SER A 189 36.62 -36.63 -46.08
N SER A 190 36.13 -36.23 -47.25
CA SER A 190 36.12 -37.05 -48.46
C SER A 190 37.56 -37.31 -48.96
N GLU A 191 38.40 -36.26 -49.00
CA GLU A 191 39.83 -36.40 -49.31
C GLU A 191 40.55 -37.29 -48.30
N LEU A 192 40.26 -37.13 -47.00
CA LEU A 192 40.81 -37.97 -45.94
C LEU A 192 40.35 -39.42 -46.08
N ALA A 193 39.08 -39.67 -46.41
CA ALA A 193 38.57 -41.01 -46.65
C ALA A 193 39.22 -41.67 -47.88
N ASP A 194 39.47 -40.91 -48.95
CA ASP A 194 40.20 -41.40 -50.12
C ASP A 194 41.69 -41.68 -49.78
N ALA A 195 42.32 -40.80 -49.01
CA ALA A 195 43.67 -41.01 -48.49
C ALA A 195 43.75 -42.22 -47.55
N GLN A 196 42.79 -42.37 -46.64
CA GLN A 196 42.66 -43.53 -45.76
C GLN A 196 42.37 -44.80 -46.55
N SER A 197 41.59 -44.76 -47.64
CA SER A 197 41.39 -45.90 -48.52
C SER A 197 42.70 -46.30 -49.21
N LYS A 198 43.51 -45.33 -49.65
CA LYS A 198 44.84 -45.57 -50.23
C LYS A 198 45.79 -46.16 -49.19
N VAL A 199 45.86 -45.57 -48.00
CA VAL A 199 46.66 -46.08 -46.88
C VAL A 199 46.17 -47.46 -46.47
N THR A 200 44.87 -47.70 -46.38
CA THR A 200 44.30 -49.02 -46.03
C THR A 200 44.58 -50.04 -47.11
N ARG A 201 44.56 -49.69 -48.41
CA ARG A 201 44.98 -50.61 -49.48
C ARG A 201 46.47 -50.93 -49.39
N LEU A 202 47.32 -49.93 -49.10
CA LEU A 202 48.75 -50.14 -48.85
C LEU A 202 48.99 -50.97 -47.57
N PHE A 203 48.23 -50.70 -46.52
CA PHE A 203 48.32 -51.35 -45.22
C PHE A 203 47.75 -52.76 -45.28
N GLN A 204 46.65 -53.04 -46.00
CA GLN A 204 46.13 -54.38 -46.30
C GLN A 204 47.09 -55.18 -47.17
N SER A 205 47.76 -54.55 -48.14
CA SER A 205 48.88 -55.13 -48.89
C SER A 205 50.03 -55.54 -47.94
N LEU A 206 50.35 -54.71 -46.95
CA LEU A 206 51.33 -54.99 -45.89
C LEU A 206 50.83 -55.97 -44.79
N LEU A 207 49.52 -56.01 -44.53
CA LEU A 207 48.85 -56.82 -43.51
C LEU A 207 48.66 -58.25 -43.97
N VAL A 208 48.33 -58.47 -45.25
CA VAL A 208 48.28 -59.81 -45.84
C VAL A 208 49.66 -60.47 -45.78
N GLN A 209 50.75 -59.69 -45.65
CA GLN A 209 52.10 -60.21 -45.39
C GLN A 209 52.47 -60.38 -43.90
N ASN A 210 51.77 -59.76 -42.94
CA ASN A 210 52.21 -59.73 -41.53
C ASN A 210 51.16 -60.11 -40.46
N LEU A 211 49.88 -60.29 -40.79
CA LEU A 211 48.84 -60.66 -39.81
C LEU A 211 48.38 -62.11 -39.95
N THR A 212 49.34 -63.03 -39.80
CA THR A 212 49.05 -64.39 -39.29
C THR A 212 49.85 -64.73 -38.02
N GLN A 213 50.46 -63.73 -37.37
CA GLN A 213 51.24 -63.92 -36.14
C GLN A 213 51.06 -62.79 -35.12
N SER A 214 49.87 -62.63 -34.52
CA SER A 214 49.70 -62.06 -33.16
C SER A 214 48.23 -61.96 -32.75
N ILE A 215 47.55 -63.10 -32.60
CA ILE A 215 46.30 -63.18 -31.81
C ILE A 215 46.47 -64.31 -30.79
N SER A 216 47.53 -64.24 -29.97
CA SER A 216 47.80 -65.26 -28.95
C SER A 216 48.36 -64.70 -27.63
N GLN A 217 48.23 -63.40 -27.36
CA GLN A 217 48.77 -62.81 -26.11
C GLN A 217 47.75 -62.07 -25.21
N ASP A 218 46.46 -62.08 -25.50
CA ASP A 218 45.47 -61.35 -24.68
C ASP A 218 44.94 -62.15 -23.48
N GLN A 219 45.77 -62.98 -22.84
CA GLN A 219 45.41 -63.55 -21.53
C GLN A 219 45.86 -62.63 -20.40
N PRO A 220 45.05 -62.45 -19.34
CA PRO A 220 45.46 -61.71 -18.17
C PRO A 220 46.70 -62.36 -17.55
N SER A 221 47.73 -61.54 -17.27
CA SER A 221 48.93 -61.99 -16.59
C SER A 221 49.01 -61.39 -15.19
N PHE A 222 49.56 -62.16 -14.25
CA PHE A 222 49.72 -61.77 -12.85
C PHE A 222 51.20 -61.72 -12.53
N ARG A 223 51.66 -60.59 -12.00
CA ARG A 223 53.03 -60.40 -11.53
C ARG A 223 53.02 -60.23 -10.02
N ASN A 224 53.62 -61.19 -9.30
CA ASN A 224 53.84 -61.06 -7.86
C ASN A 224 54.77 -59.88 -7.57
N LEU A 225 54.34 -59.00 -6.66
CA LEU A 225 55.17 -57.92 -6.15
C LEU A 225 56.04 -58.43 -5.00
N SER A 226 57.31 -58.03 -4.99
CA SER A 226 58.25 -58.39 -3.92
C SER A 226 57.87 -57.70 -2.61
N HIS A 227 58.17 -58.30 -1.46
CA HIS A 227 57.98 -57.64 -0.16
C HIS A 227 58.83 -56.37 0.02
N GLU A 228 59.94 -56.28 -0.72
CA GLU A 228 60.82 -55.11 -0.77
C GLU A 228 60.34 -54.05 -1.77
N ASP A 229 59.30 -54.34 -2.56
CA ASP A 229 58.72 -53.39 -3.50
C ASP A 229 58.00 -52.27 -2.74
N PRO A 230 58.33 -50.98 -2.97
CA PRO A 230 57.65 -49.87 -2.29
C PRO A 230 56.14 -49.86 -2.54
N VAL A 231 55.68 -50.32 -3.72
CA VAL A 231 54.26 -50.47 -4.03
C VAL A 231 53.64 -51.56 -3.18
N PHE A 232 54.32 -52.69 -2.98
CA PHE A 232 53.84 -53.74 -2.07
C PHE A 232 53.67 -53.20 -0.66
N GLN A 233 54.67 -52.49 -0.13
CA GLN A 233 54.64 -51.95 1.23
C GLN A 233 53.50 -50.93 1.41
N ALA A 234 53.32 -50.04 0.42
CA ALA A 234 52.25 -49.06 0.45
C ALA A 234 50.85 -49.68 0.35
N LEU A 235 50.66 -50.66 -0.55
CA LEU A 235 49.39 -51.39 -0.68
C LEU A 235 49.08 -52.24 0.55
N ARG A 236 50.10 -52.88 1.15
CA ARG A 236 49.96 -53.59 2.42
C ARG A 236 49.55 -52.63 3.53
N HIS A 237 50.21 -51.48 3.64
CA HIS A 237 49.86 -50.46 4.62
C HIS A 237 48.42 -49.99 4.44
N PHE A 238 48.02 -49.64 3.20
CA PHE A 238 46.65 -49.24 2.85
C PHE A 238 45.61 -50.31 3.19
N ALA A 239 45.88 -51.58 2.89
CA ALA A 239 44.99 -52.67 3.29
C ALA A 239 44.88 -52.77 4.82
N THR A 240 45.99 -52.68 5.54
CA THR A 240 45.95 -52.78 7.02
C THR A 240 45.34 -51.56 7.71
N SER A 241 45.52 -50.35 7.18
CA SER A 241 44.98 -49.12 7.77
C SER A 241 43.46 -48.99 7.57
N THR A 242 42.90 -49.70 6.58
CA THR A 242 41.46 -49.70 6.27
C THR A 242 40.69 -50.87 6.93
N LEU A 243 41.30 -51.54 7.90
CA LEU A 243 40.64 -52.53 8.75
C LEU A 243 39.83 -51.83 9.83
N VAL A 244 38.53 -52.06 9.87
CA VAL A 244 37.62 -51.51 10.88
C VAL A 244 36.86 -52.64 11.58
N GLN A 245 36.32 -52.36 12.77
CA GLN A 245 35.33 -53.22 13.40
C GLN A 245 34.03 -53.15 12.61
N HIS A 246 33.31 -54.26 12.56
CA HIS A 246 31.98 -54.34 11.94
C HIS A 246 31.01 -54.96 12.93
N ARG A 247 29.73 -54.66 12.79
CA ARG A 247 28.69 -55.33 13.57
C ARG A 247 28.70 -56.83 13.25
N SER A 248 28.51 -57.66 14.28
CA SER A 248 28.55 -59.11 14.16
C SER A 248 27.39 -59.69 13.34
N SER A 249 26.28 -58.94 13.23
CA SER A 249 25.15 -59.21 12.34
C SER A 249 24.36 -57.92 12.08
N TYR A 250 23.45 -57.95 11.11
CA TYR A 250 22.62 -56.79 10.76
C TYR A 250 21.82 -56.31 11.98
N ASN A 251 21.91 -55.02 12.29
CA ASN A 251 21.31 -54.38 13.48
C ASN A 251 21.78 -54.92 14.84
N SER A 252 22.86 -55.70 14.92
CA SER A 252 23.42 -56.11 16.21
C SER A 252 24.24 -55.00 16.85
N ASP A 253 24.13 -54.83 18.16
CA ASP A 253 24.98 -53.95 18.97
C ASP A 253 26.35 -54.59 19.30
N GLU A 254 26.52 -55.87 18.99
CA GLU A 254 27.80 -56.56 19.12
C GLU A 254 28.71 -56.22 17.94
N TRP A 255 29.95 -55.84 18.27
CA TRP A 255 30.99 -55.51 17.28
C TRP A 255 32.05 -56.61 17.25
N SER A 256 32.32 -57.11 16.05
CA SER A 256 33.42 -58.03 15.80
C SER A 256 34.75 -57.29 15.78
N SER A 257 35.78 -57.87 16.39
CA SER A 257 37.15 -57.37 16.28
C SER A 257 37.58 -57.30 14.81
N PRO A 258 38.43 -56.33 14.39
CA PRO A 258 38.85 -56.22 13.00
C PRO A 258 39.54 -57.50 12.52
N ALA A 259 39.36 -57.84 11.25
CA ALA A 259 40.01 -59.00 10.65
C ALA A 259 41.53 -58.89 10.79
N LYS A 260 42.18 -59.98 11.20
CA LYS A 260 43.65 -60.05 11.29
C LYS A 260 44.19 -60.55 9.95
N LEU A 261 44.64 -59.62 9.11
CA LEU A 261 45.32 -59.97 7.87
C LEU A 261 46.76 -60.41 8.15
N CYS A 262 47.10 -61.63 7.74
CA CYS A 262 48.46 -62.17 7.80
C CYS A 262 48.85 -62.73 6.43
N ASN A 263 50.15 -62.87 6.17
CA ASN A 263 50.69 -63.49 4.95
C ASN A 263 50.22 -62.85 3.64
N PHE A 264 50.45 -61.54 3.49
CA PHE A 264 50.10 -60.80 2.28
C PHE A 264 50.83 -61.34 1.05
N CYS A 265 50.07 -61.58 -0.02
CA CYS A 265 50.57 -61.78 -1.38
C CYS A 265 49.82 -60.79 -2.26
N ILE A 266 50.56 -59.92 -2.96
CA ILE A 266 49.99 -58.88 -3.81
C ILE A 266 50.48 -59.12 -5.24
N GLU A 267 49.52 -59.35 -6.13
CA GLU A 267 49.75 -59.60 -7.54
C GLU A 267 49.23 -58.43 -8.36
N ARG A 268 50.06 -57.89 -9.24
CA ARG A 268 49.67 -56.87 -10.22
C ARG A 268 49.04 -57.58 -11.42
N LEU A 269 47.76 -57.31 -11.69
CA LEU A 269 47.05 -57.77 -12.88
C LEU A 269 47.42 -56.90 -14.08
N HIS A 270 47.85 -57.54 -15.17
CA HIS A 270 48.01 -56.91 -16.47
C HIS A 270 47.06 -57.56 -17.48
N ASN A 271 46.09 -56.77 -17.96
CA ASN A 271 45.15 -57.15 -19.00
C ASN A 271 44.96 -55.96 -19.94
N GLN A 272 45.59 -56.03 -21.11
CA GLN A 272 45.66 -54.90 -22.05
C GLN A 272 44.27 -54.51 -22.59
N MET A 273 43.41 -55.49 -22.86
CA MET A 273 42.06 -55.22 -23.35
C MET A 273 41.21 -54.46 -22.31
N LEU A 274 41.27 -54.88 -21.04
CA LEU A 274 40.52 -54.22 -19.98
C LEU A 274 41.07 -52.82 -19.69
N LEU A 275 42.39 -52.64 -19.77
CA LEU A 275 43.02 -51.33 -19.62
C LEU A 275 42.58 -50.37 -20.75
N GLN A 276 42.55 -50.83 -22.00
CA GLN A 276 42.08 -50.02 -23.13
C GLN A 276 40.60 -49.63 -22.98
N ARG A 277 39.73 -50.56 -22.58
CA ARG A 277 38.31 -50.25 -22.29
C ARG A 277 38.19 -49.19 -21.20
N TYR A 278 38.95 -49.35 -20.12
CA TYR A 278 38.98 -48.39 -19.02
C TYR A 278 39.45 -46.99 -19.47
N GLN A 279 40.51 -46.92 -20.28
CA GLN A 279 41.02 -45.66 -20.84
C GLN A 279 40.04 -44.99 -21.81
N SER A 280 39.34 -45.78 -22.63
CA SER A 280 38.27 -45.27 -23.50
C SER A 280 37.17 -44.62 -22.67
N GLU A 281 36.74 -45.27 -21.59
CA GLU A 281 35.68 -44.73 -20.72
C GLU A 281 36.12 -43.44 -20.01
N ILE A 282 37.39 -43.35 -19.58
CA ILE A 282 37.98 -42.10 -19.08
C ILE A 282 37.85 -41.00 -20.14
N HIS A 283 38.26 -41.27 -21.37
CA HIS A 283 38.21 -40.29 -22.45
C HIS A 283 36.79 -39.80 -22.72
N ASP A 284 35.84 -40.72 -22.81
CA ASP A 284 34.42 -40.40 -23.03
C ASP A 284 33.85 -39.58 -21.87
N LEU A 285 34.20 -39.90 -20.62
CA LEU A 285 33.78 -39.13 -19.46
C LEU A 285 34.37 -37.71 -19.44
N THR A 286 35.64 -37.55 -19.83
CA THR A 286 36.30 -36.25 -19.95
C THR A 286 35.60 -35.37 -20.99
N ILE A 287 35.17 -35.94 -22.11
CA ILE A 287 34.43 -35.21 -23.16
C ILE A 287 33.01 -34.87 -22.70
N LEU A 288 32.28 -35.86 -22.18
CA LEU A 288 30.84 -35.74 -21.94
C LEU A 288 30.47 -34.88 -20.73
N ARG A 289 31.30 -34.83 -19.68
CA ARG A 289 30.83 -34.38 -18.35
C ARG A 289 31.42 -33.08 -17.84
N GLY A 290 32.39 -32.48 -18.53
CA GLY A 290 33.12 -31.32 -18.00
C GLY A 290 33.77 -31.63 -16.64
N ARG A 291 34.10 -30.59 -15.84
CA ARG A 291 34.67 -30.80 -14.50
C ARG A 291 33.65 -31.44 -13.56
N VAL A 292 33.89 -32.68 -13.12
CA VAL A 292 33.08 -33.31 -12.08
C VAL A 292 33.47 -32.70 -10.73
N PRO A 293 32.51 -32.24 -9.90
CA PRO A 293 32.83 -31.76 -8.57
C PRO A 293 33.56 -32.84 -7.77
N PRO A 294 34.62 -32.50 -7.02
CA PRO A 294 35.31 -33.45 -6.18
C PRO A 294 34.34 -34.06 -5.17
N ILE A 295 34.36 -35.37 -4.99
CA ILE A 295 33.58 -36.04 -3.95
C ILE A 295 34.31 -35.81 -2.63
N SER A 296 33.83 -34.86 -1.82
CA SER A 296 34.46 -34.44 -0.56
C SER A 296 34.75 -35.62 0.37
N ASP A 297 33.85 -36.60 0.41
CA ASP A 297 34.03 -37.77 1.26
C ASP A 297 35.19 -38.64 0.77
N LEU A 298 35.50 -38.66 -0.53
CA LEU A 298 36.56 -39.48 -1.15
C LEU A 298 37.96 -38.86 -1.06
N GLN A 299 38.11 -37.72 -0.38
CA GLN A 299 39.42 -37.13 -0.13
C GLN A 299 40.28 -38.13 0.66
N PRO A 300 41.49 -38.47 0.17
CA PRO A 300 42.41 -39.30 0.93
C PRO A 300 42.69 -38.60 2.25
N ASP A 301 42.56 -39.35 3.33
CA ASP A 301 42.72 -38.97 4.73
C ASP A 301 44.19 -38.65 5.06
N GLY A 302 44.88 -37.84 4.26
CA GLY A 302 46.30 -37.46 4.46
C GLY A 302 47.30 -38.63 4.40
N SER A 303 46.86 -39.88 4.53
CA SER A 303 47.59 -41.13 4.33
C SER A 303 47.67 -41.50 2.86
N SER A 304 48.12 -40.55 2.04
CA SER A 304 48.37 -40.77 0.62
C SER A 304 49.41 -41.87 0.44
N ILE A 305 48.99 -42.97 -0.19
CA ILE A 305 49.89 -43.97 -0.78
C ILE A 305 50.93 -43.19 -1.61
N PRO A 306 52.25 -43.39 -1.42
CA PRO A 306 53.27 -42.69 -2.20
C PRO A 306 53.00 -42.88 -3.69
N PHE A 307 52.59 -41.79 -4.34
CA PHE A 307 51.94 -41.77 -5.66
C PHE A 307 52.87 -42.04 -6.86
N PHE A 308 54.11 -42.42 -6.62
CA PHE A 308 55.19 -42.38 -7.61
C PHE A 308 55.04 -43.34 -8.82
N GLU A 309 54.09 -44.28 -8.81
CA GLU A 309 53.78 -45.12 -9.99
C GLU A 309 52.28 -45.13 -10.38
N LEU A 310 51.41 -44.42 -9.67
CA LEU A 310 49.98 -44.28 -10.00
C LEU A 310 49.73 -42.99 -10.81
N GLU A 311 50.72 -42.57 -11.60
CA GLU A 311 51.00 -41.22 -12.13
C GLU A 311 49.90 -40.48 -12.92
N LEU A 312 48.73 -41.07 -13.13
CA LEU A 312 47.64 -40.43 -13.85
C LEU A 312 46.32 -40.81 -13.19
N MET A 313 46.14 -40.44 -11.92
CA MET A 313 44.79 -40.32 -11.38
C MET A 313 44.32 -38.90 -11.65
N ASP A 314 43.42 -38.75 -12.61
CA ASP A 314 42.88 -37.43 -12.93
C ASP A 314 41.91 -37.03 -11.81
N ALA A 315 42.38 -36.14 -10.94
CA ALA A 315 41.58 -35.63 -9.82
C ALA A 315 40.27 -34.98 -10.29
N SER A 316 40.20 -34.51 -11.55
CA SER A 316 38.98 -33.95 -12.14
C SER A 316 37.92 -35.01 -12.48
N LEU A 317 38.30 -36.29 -12.52
CA LEU A 317 37.43 -37.42 -12.80
C LEU A 317 37.01 -38.21 -11.54
N ASN A 318 37.42 -37.77 -10.34
CA ASN A 318 37.20 -38.49 -9.08
C ASN A 318 37.66 -39.96 -9.14
N GLU A 319 38.81 -40.20 -9.75
CA GLU A 319 39.38 -41.53 -9.84
C GLU A 319 39.93 -41.96 -8.48
N VAL A 320 39.53 -43.13 -7.98
CA VAL A 320 39.88 -43.63 -6.65
C VAL A 320 40.22 -45.12 -6.66
N LEU A 321 41.00 -45.56 -5.68
CA LEU A 321 41.26 -46.99 -5.44
C LEU A 321 40.27 -47.52 -4.40
N LEU A 322 39.52 -48.55 -4.75
CA LEU A 322 38.54 -49.18 -3.87
C LEU A 322 38.67 -50.71 -3.92
N PHE A 323 38.36 -51.35 -2.81
CA PHE A 323 38.36 -52.80 -2.69
C PHE A 323 37.08 -53.41 -3.27
N TYR A 324 37.20 -54.62 -3.81
CA TYR A 324 36.11 -55.45 -4.27
C TYR A 324 36.32 -56.90 -3.80
N GLY A 325 35.38 -57.41 -3.01
CA GLY A 325 35.41 -58.78 -2.49
C GLY A 325 34.39 -59.65 -3.21
N ALA A 326 34.81 -60.84 -3.65
CA ALA A 326 33.93 -61.85 -4.22
C ALA A 326 34.58 -63.24 -4.11
N PRO A 327 33.81 -64.32 -4.38
CA PRO A 327 34.37 -65.66 -4.50
C PRO A 327 35.43 -65.78 -5.64
N PRO A 328 36.43 -66.68 -5.51
CA PRO A 328 37.54 -66.79 -6.45
C PRO A 328 37.15 -67.00 -7.92
N ASP A 329 36.07 -67.75 -8.19
CA ASP A 329 35.52 -67.97 -9.52
C ASP A 329 35.01 -66.67 -10.16
N VAL A 330 34.37 -65.81 -9.36
CA VAL A 330 33.91 -64.48 -9.79
C VAL A 330 35.10 -63.55 -10.03
N LEU A 331 36.10 -63.58 -9.15
CA LEU A 331 37.32 -62.78 -9.35
C LEU A 331 38.08 -63.20 -10.61
N ALA A 332 38.18 -64.50 -10.89
CA ALA A 332 38.79 -65.01 -12.12
C ALA A 332 38.05 -64.49 -13.36
N GLN A 333 36.71 -64.53 -13.35
CA GLN A 333 35.89 -63.97 -14.43
C GLN A 333 36.10 -62.46 -14.60
N ILE A 334 36.14 -61.70 -13.51
CA ILE A 334 36.39 -60.25 -13.56
C ILE A 334 37.78 -59.95 -14.13
N THR A 335 38.81 -60.70 -13.74
CA THR A 335 40.17 -60.49 -14.25
C THR A 335 40.31 -60.81 -15.75
N LEU A 336 39.44 -61.68 -16.26
CA LEU A 336 39.41 -62.08 -17.67
C LEU A 336 38.54 -61.13 -18.52
N ALA A 337 37.31 -60.88 -18.09
CA ALA A 337 36.28 -60.22 -18.89
C ALA A 337 35.95 -58.79 -18.45
N GLY A 338 36.45 -58.36 -17.29
CA GLY A 338 36.12 -57.08 -16.67
C GLY A 338 34.91 -57.16 -15.73
N PHE A 339 34.53 -56.02 -15.17
CA PHE A 339 33.33 -55.92 -14.35
C PHE A 339 32.07 -55.92 -15.24
N ASP A 340 31.07 -56.71 -14.84
CA ASP A 340 29.76 -56.74 -15.47
C ASP A 340 28.70 -56.17 -14.51
N PRO A 341 28.20 -54.95 -14.75
CA PRO A 341 27.20 -54.32 -13.89
C PRO A 341 25.88 -55.10 -13.79
N LEU A 342 25.54 -55.93 -14.79
CA LEU A 342 24.27 -56.64 -14.82
C LEU A 342 24.19 -57.78 -13.81
N ARG A 343 25.34 -58.32 -13.41
CA ARG A 343 25.44 -59.44 -12.46
C ARG A 343 25.55 -58.99 -11.01
N ALA A 344 25.46 -57.68 -10.79
CA ALA A 344 25.80 -57.09 -9.52
C ALA A 344 24.56 -56.96 -8.61
N GLY A 345 24.67 -57.46 -7.39
CA GLY A 345 23.56 -57.53 -6.42
C GLY A 345 22.85 -58.89 -6.36
N GLU A 346 23.15 -59.84 -7.27
CA GLU A 346 22.51 -61.16 -7.32
C GLU A 346 22.64 -61.97 -6.02
N ARG A 347 23.72 -61.78 -5.25
CA ARG A 347 24.01 -62.57 -4.03
C ARG A 347 23.90 -61.81 -2.71
N ALA A 348 24.01 -60.48 -2.73
CA ALA A 348 24.18 -59.65 -1.52
C ALA A 348 23.07 -58.61 -1.31
N GLY A 349 22.04 -58.62 -2.17
CA GLY A 349 21.01 -57.58 -2.22
C GLY A 349 21.46 -56.34 -2.99
N ALA A 350 20.49 -55.55 -3.44
CA ALA A 350 20.67 -54.39 -4.32
C ALA A 350 20.26 -53.09 -3.59
N MET A 351 20.90 -52.79 -2.47
CA MET A 351 20.47 -51.70 -1.58
C MET A 351 20.58 -50.30 -2.18
N PHE A 352 21.51 -50.13 -3.11
CA PHE A 352 21.65 -48.90 -3.89
C PHE A 352 21.32 -49.16 -5.37
N GLY A 353 20.55 -50.22 -5.66
CA GLY A 353 20.19 -50.67 -7.01
C GLY A 353 21.09 -51.78 -7.55
N SER A 354 20.84 -52.22 -8.79
CA SER A 354 21.71 -53.17 -9.47
C SER A 354 22.99 -52.47 -9.90
N GLY A 355 24.14 -52.92 -9.41
CA GLY A 355 25.43 -52.30 -9.71
C GLY A 355 26.59 -52.90 -8.92
N THR A 356 27.80 -52.76 -9.45
CA THR A 356 29.02 -53.31 -8.84
C THR A 356 29.42 -52.49 -7.62
N TYR A 357 29.44 -53.15 -6.46
CA TYR A 357 29.72 -52.51 -5.18
C TYR A 357 31.20 -52.57 -4.81
N PHE A 358 31.78 -51.41 -4.49
CA PHE A 358 33.14 -51.29 -3.99
C PHE A 358 33.12 -50.75 -2.56
N ALA A 359 34.17 -51.01 -1.79
CA ALA A 359 34.33 -50.46 -0.44
C ALA A 359 35.72 -49.86 -0.24
N ARG A 360 35.83 -48.84 0.62
CA ARG A 360 37.12 -48.31 1.04
C ARG A 360 37.84 -49.21 2.04
N THR A 361 37.08 -49.99 2.79
CA THR A 361 37.60 -50.84 3.84
C THR A 361 37.73 -52.26 3.34
N ILE A 362 38.96 -52.79 3.36
CA ILE A 362 39.20 -54.19 2.96
C ILE A 362 38.40 -55.16 3.83
N SER A 363 38.21 -54.81 5.12
CA SER A 363 37.40 -55.59 6.06
C SER A 363 35.94 -55.74 5.63
N LYS A 364 35.37 -54.79 4.88
CA LYS A 364 34.02 -54.94 4.31
C LYS A 364 34.01 -55.89 3.12
N CYS A 365 35.03 -55.83 2.27
CA CYS A 365 35.19 -56.76 1.14
C CYS A 365 35.52 -58.19 1.60
N ASP A 366 36.20 -58.34 2.72
CA ASP A 366 36.53 -59.63 3.32
C ASP A 366 35.28 -60.47 3.65
N PHE A 367 34.14 -59.85 3.98
CA PHE A 367 32.86 -60.56 4.14
C PHE A 367 32.35 -61.21 2.86
N TYR A 368 32.70 -60.63 1.71
CA TYR A 368 32.28 -61.11 0.38
C TYR A 368 33.34 -62.02 -0.26
N ALA A 369 34.57 -62.02 0.27
CA ALA A 369 35.59 -62.98 -0.11
C ALA A 369 35.20 -64.39 0.39
N SER A 370 35.52 -65.42 -0.39
CA SER A 370 35.19 -66.81 -0.02
C SER A 370 35.80 -67.22 1.33
N ARG A 371 35.14 -68.13 2.05
CA ARG A 371 35.56 -68.68 3.36
C ARG A 371 36.73 -69.68 3.28
N GLY A 372 37.52 -69.65 2.21
CA GLY A 372 38.69 -70.50 2.04
C GLY A 372 39.86 -70.13 2.96
N THR A 373 40.88 -70.99 2.98
CA THR A 373 42.15 -70.76 3.69
C THR A 373 42.92 -69.56 3.12
N ARG A 374 42.72 -69.26 1.83
CA ARG A 374 43.23 -68.05 1.17
C ARG A 374 42.05 -67.18 0.75
N ARG A 375 42.02 -65.96 1.26
CA ARG A 375 41.06 -64.94 0.85
C ARG A 375 41.68 -64.04 -0.21
N GLN A 376 40.89 -63.68 -1.21
CA GLN A 376 41.29 -62.83 -2.32
C GLN A 376 40.32 -61.65 -2.42
N VAL A 377 40.88 -60.47 -2.67
CA VAL A 377 40.16 -59.21 -2.84
C VAL A 377 40.85 -58.47 -3.97
N LEU A 378 40.09 -57.83 -4.85
CA LEU A 378 40.64 -56.93 -5.86
C LEU A 378 40.77 -55.52 -5.29
N LEU A 379 41.90 -54.87 -5.54
CA LEU A 379 42.01 -53.42 -5.41
C LEU A 379 41.87 -52.83 -6.79
N SER A 380 40.78 -52.10 -7.03
CA SER A 380 40.38 -51.64 -8.34
C SER A 380 40.44 -50.12 -8.44
N ARG A 381 40.78 -49.65 -9.63
CA ARG A 381 40.71 -48.26 -10.03
C ARG A 381 39.29 -47.96 -10.50
N VAL A 382 38.62 -47.01 -9.84
CA VAL A 382 37.19 -46.74 -10.01
C VAL A 382 36.98 -45.25 -10.24
N LEU A 383 36.15 -44.91 -11.23
CA LEU A 383 35.77 -43.53 -11.53
C LEU A 383 34.51 -43.17 -10.74
N GLY A 384 34.60 -42.12 -9.91
CA GLY A 384 33.49 -41.64 -9.10
C GLY A 384 32.63 -40.60 -9.82
N HIS A 385 31.32 -40.74 -9.77
CA HIS A 385 30.43 -39.61 -10.08
C HIS A 385 29.33 -39.51 -9.02
N HIS A 386 29.17 -38.32 -8.46
CA HIS A 386 28.17 -38.08 -7.43
C HIS A 386 26.79 -37.86 -8.07
N GLN A 387 26.06 -38.93 -8.38
CA GLN A 387 24.60 -38.80 -8.51
C GLN A 387 24.00 -38.81 -7.11
N ALA A 388 23.79 -37.62 -6.55
CA ALA A 388 23.03 -37.44 -5.32
C ALA A 388 21.56 -37.79 -5.57
N LYS A 389 21.20 -39.05 -5.79
CA LYS A 389 19.85 -39.47 -5.46
C LYS A 389 19.78 -39.38 -3.95
N ARG A 390 19.12 -38.34 -3.43
CA ARG A 390 18.62 -38.30 -2.05
C ARG A 390 17.69 -39.50 -1.88
N LEU A 391 18.26 -40.68 -1.66
CA LEU A 391 17.56 -41.81 -1.06
C LEU A 391 17.12 -41.29 0.30
N GLY A 392 15.80 -41.24 0.51
CA GLY A 392 15.20 -40.74 1.73
C GLY A 392 15.98 -41.24 2.94
N SER A 393 16.40 -40.30 3.77
CA SER A 393 17.21 -40.51 4.96
C SER A 393 16.56 -41.57 5.88
N GLN A 394 16.88 -42.86 5.73
CA GLN A 394 16.60 -43.85 6.78
C GLN A 394 17.17 -45.28 6.64
N VAL A 395 17.89 -45.65 5.57
CA VAL A 395 18.47 -47.00 5.51
C VAL A 395 19.99 -46.91 5.38
N GLY A 396 20.69 -46.96 6.52
CA GLY A 396 22.12 -47.21 6.55
C GLY A 396 22.43 -48.58 5.93
N ALA A 397 23.58 -48.72 5.29
CA ALA A 397 24.00 -50.01 4.76
C ALA A 397 24.07 -51.04 5.92
N PRO A 398 23.51 -52.25 5.77
CA PRO A 398 23.77 -53.40 6.59
C PRO A 398 25.26 -53.61 6.77
N ASP A 399 25.69 -53.47 8.01
CA ASP A 399 26.92 -54.05 8.49
C ASP A 399 26.53 -55.37 9.13
N GLY A 400 26.77 -56.48 8.44
CA GLY A 400 26.50 -57.80 8.97
C GLY A 400 26.88 -58.90 7.98
N PRO A 401 27.53 -59.99 8.43
CA PRO A 401 27.61 -61.21 7.65
C PRO A 401 26.20 -61.78 7.50
N TRP A 402 25.78 -62.03 6.25
CA TRP A 402 24.64 -62.88 5.94
C TRP A 402 24.99 -64.32 6.33
N GLY A 403 24.94 -64.57 7.64
CA GLY A 403 25.07 -65.89 8.23
C GLY A 403 23.72 -66.60 8.17
N GLU A 404 23.72 -67.72 7.44
CA GLU A 404 22.72 -68.78 7.44
C GLU A 404 21.50 -68.61 6.51
N ALA A 405 21.66 -69.04 5.25
CA ALA A 405 20.82 -70.07 4.61
C ALA A 405 21.16 -70.16 3.10
N CYS A 406 22.20 -70.94 2.76
CA CYS A 406 22.33 -71.56 1.44
C CYS A 406 22.61 -73.06 1.61
N ASP A 407 21.86 -73.71 2.50
CA ASP A 407 21.60 -75.13 2.37
C ASP A 407 20.21 -75.24 1.75
N SER A 408 20.14 -75.95 0.62
CA SER A 408 18.95 -76.26 -0.20
C SER A 408 18.48 -75.21 -1.21
N TRP A 409 19.03 -75.26 -2.43
CA TRP A 409 18.25 -75.24 -3.68
C TRP A 409 18.84 -76.33 -4.61
N PRO A 410 18.01 -77.00 -5.43
CA PRO A 410 18.25 -78.36 -5.95
C PRO A 410 19.45 -78.52 -6.87
#